data_AF-A0A9X3SZ72-F1
#
_entry.id   AF-A0A9X3SZ72-F1
#
_cell.length_a   1.000
_cell.length_b   1.000
_cell.length_c   1.000
_cell.angle_alpha   90.00
_cell.angle_beta   90.00
_cell.angle_gamma   90.00
#
_symmetry.space_group_name_H-M   'P 1'
#
loop_
_entity.id
_entity.type
_entity.pdbx_description
1 polymer ?
#
loop_
_entity_poly.entity_id
_entity_poly.type
_entity_poly.pdbx_seq_one_letter_code
_entity_poly.pdbx_strand_id
1 'polypeptide(L)'
;MIRHDLPEDDWFNAMKAGLKVLQVFIGILFLTTSAGKLLDVRGFAEVLFTYDLFPTATLLPIALTLSLVELLLSLWIFSGIKLTYSALTAVVLNVQFTAVAVISNLRGLEIPNCGCFGVLWARPMSWGTVVEEFLLTAVCVILFLLARRFPGERGLLIGRRA
;
A
#
# COMPACT_ATOMS: atom_id res chain seq x y z
N MET A 1 -39.11 11.78 -30.75
CA MET A 1 -38.67 12.05 -29.37
C MET A 1 -37.46 11.16 -29.09
N ILE A 2 -36.32 11.51 -29.68
CA ILE A 2 -35.06 10.76 -29.54
C ILE A 2 -34.27 11.54 -28.50
N ARG A 3 -34.15 10.99 -27.29
CA ARG A 3 -33.26 11.57 -26.28
C ARG A 3 -31.83 11.41 -26.77
N HIS A 4 -31.18 12.55 -26.98
CA HIS A 4 -29.78 12.65 -27.32
C HIS A 4 -28.97 12.66 -26.02
N ASP A 5 -29.12 11.61 -25.22
CA ASP A 5 -28.37 11.39 -23.97
C ASP A 5 -27.09 10.61 -24.36
N LEU A 6 -26.02 11.31 -24.72
CA LEU A 6 -24.65 10.78 -24.85
C LEU A 6 -23.81 11.47 -23.76
N PRO A 7 -22.54 11.12 -23.50
CA PRO A 7 -21.87 9.90 -23.06
C PRO A 7 -21.30 10.05 -21.62
N GLU A 8 -21.84 10.98 -20.84
CA GLU A 8 -21.31 11.44 -19.55
C GLU A 8 -21.35 10.34 -18.47
N ASP A 9 -22.41 9.54 -18.48
CA ASP A 9 -22.66 8.40 -17.62
C ASP A 9 -21.67 7.24 -17.85
N ASP A 10 -21.24 7.01 -19.09
CA ASP A 10 -20.20 6.02 -19.41
C ASP A 10 -18.82 6.41 -18.87
N TRP A 11 -18.44 7.68 -18.99
CA TRP A 11 -17.19 8.19 -18.40
C TRP A 11 -17.17 8.10 -16.88
N PHE A 12 -18.28 8.44 -16.22
CA PHE A 12 -18.42 8.28 -14.77
C PHE A 12 -18.33 6.82 -14.33
N ASN A 13 -18.98 5.90 -15.06
CA ASN A 13 -18.93 4.48 -14.76
C ASN A 13 -17.53 3.89 -14.97
N ALA A 14 -16.82 4.29 -16.03
CA ALA A 14 -15.43 3.89 -16.28
C ALA A 14 -14.48 4.37 -15.17
N MET A 15 -14.62 5.62 -14.70
CA MET A 15 -13.81 6.15 -13.60
C MET A 15 -14.08 5.41 -12.28
N LYS A 16 -15.34 5.07 -11.99
CA LYS A 16 -15.70 4.27 -10.80
C LYS A 16 -15.15 2.85 -10.90
N ALA A 17 -15.19 2.24 -12.07
CA ALA A 17 -14.59 0.93 -12.30
C ALA A 17 -13.07 0.98 -12.08
N GLY A 18 -12.39 2.00 -12.61
CA GLY A 18 -10.96 2.22 -12.38
C GLY A 18 -10.62 2.41 -10.90
N LEU A 19 -11.42 3.19 -10.16
CA LEU A 19 -11.27 3.36 -8.72
C LEU A 19 -11.35 2.02 -7.97
N LYS A 20 -12.35 1.18 -8.28
CA LYS A 20 -12.51 -0.15 -7.67
C LYS A 20 -11.31 -1.05 -7.95
N VAL A 21 -10.84 -1.06 -9.20
CA VAL A 21 -9.69 -1.89 -9.60
C VAL A 21 -8.46 -1.46 -8.82
N LEU A 22 -8.16 -0.16 -8.72
CA LEU A 22 -7.04 0.35 -7.92
C LEU A 22 -7.18 0.02 -6.43
N GLN A 23 -8.38 0.18 -5.88
CA GLN A 23 -8.68 -0.13 -4.48
C GLN A 23 -8.40 -1.60 -4.17
N VAL A 24 -8.92 -2.53 -4.99
CA VAL A 24 -8.72 -3.97 -4.81
C VAL A 24 -7.25 -4.33 -5.00
N PHE A 25 -6.59 -3.78 -6.02
CA PHE A 25 -5.19 -4.01 -6.29
C PHE A 25 -4.30 -3.61 -5.10
N ILE A 26 -4.42 -2.38 -4.60
CA ILE A 26 -3.66 -1.89 -3.44
C ILE A 26 -4.01 -2.72 -2.20
N GLY A 27 -5.30 -3.02 -1.97
CA GLY A 27 -5.73 -3.84 -0.85
C GLY A 27 -5.07 -5.22 -0.84
N ILE A 28 -5.02 -5.90 -2.00
CA ILE A 28 -4.37 -7.21 -2.15
C ILE A 28 -2.87 -7.10 -1.91
N LEU A 29 -2.20 -6.09 -2.47
CA LEU A 29 -0.76 -5.89 -2.26
C LEU A 29 -0.41 -5.68 -0.79
N PHE A 30 -1.14 -4.82 -0.07
CA PHE A 30 -0.94 -4.62 1.36
C PHE A 30 -1.27 -5.88 2.18
N LEU A 31 -2.24 -6.68 1.74
CA LEU A 31 -2.59 -7.94 2.39
C LEU A 31 -1.49 -8.98 2.25
N THR A 32 -0.94 -9.15 1.04
CA THR A 32 0.08 -10.16 0.77
C THR A 32 1.41 -9.81 1.44
N THR A 33 1.80 -8.53 1.43
CA THR A 33 3.00 -8.03 2.10
C THR A 33 2.90 -8.20 3.62
N SER A 34 1.80 -7.73 4.23
CA SER A 34 1.57 -7.90 5.67
C SER A 34 1.49 -9.36 6.10
N ALA A 35 0.80 -10.22 5.34
CA ALA A 35 0.74 -11.65 5.62
C ALA A 35 2.14 -12.30 5.56
N GLY A 36 2.95 -11.96 4.56
CA GLY A 36 4.33 -12.44 4.44
C GLY A 36 5.20 -12.06 5.64
N LYS A 37 5.04 -10.84 6.17
CA LYS A 37 5.75 -10.37 7.37
C LYS A 37 5.22 -10.98 8.67
N LEU A 38 3.91 -11.23 8.77
CA LEU A 38 3.29 -11.86 9.95
C LEU A 38 3.64 -13.34 10.09
N LEU A 39 3.84 -14.05 8.97
CA LEU A 39 4.20 -15.47 8.98
C LEU A 39 5.56 -15.70 9.66
N ASP A 40 6.51 -14.78 9.49
CA ASP A 40 7.80 -14.81 10.17
C ASP A 40 8.23 -13.41 10.64
N VAL A 41 7.66 -12.99 11.76
CA VAL A 41 7.97 -11.69 12.38
C VAL A 41 9.43 -11.62 12.86
N ARG A 42 10.01 -12.75 13.26
CA ARG A 42 11.40 -12.80 13.75
C ARG A 42 12.38 -12.60 12.59
N GLY A 43 12.16 -13.32 11.49
CA GLY A 43 12.93 -13.11 10.27
C GLY A 43 12.77 -11.70 9.70
N PHE A 44 11.57 -11.11 9.77
CA PHE A 44 11.40 -9.70 9.40
C PHE A 44 12.16 -8.74 10.34
N ALA A 45 12.25 -9.03 11.64
CA ALA A 45 13.06 -8.25 12.58
C ALA A 45 14.57 -8.34 12.26
N GLU A 46 15.05 -9.50 11.81
CA GLU A 46 16.43 -9.67 11.30
C GLU A 46 16.66 -8.86 10.01
N VAL A 47 15.67 -8.82 9.12
CA VAL A 47 15.72 -7.92 7.96
C VAL A 47 15.82 -6.46 8.42
N LEU A 48 14.99 -6.00 9.37
CA LEU A 48 15.06 -4.65 9.92
C LEU A 48 16.41 -4.33 10.59
N PHE A 49 17.10 -5.33 11.13
CA PHE A 49 18.46 -5.15 11.66
C PHE A 49 19.45 -4.71 10.58
N THR A 50 19.33 -5.24 9.35
CA THR A 50 20.22 -4.87 8.22
C THR A 50 20.07 -3.41 7.77
N TYR A 51 18.97 -2.76 8.14
CA TYR A 51 18.74 -1.35 7.82
C TYR A 51 19.55 -0.40 8.72
N ASP A 52 20.05 -0.85 9.88
CA ASP A 52 20.80 -0.03 10.85
C ASP A 52 20.09 1.32 11.19
N LEU A 53 18.76 1.26 11.30
CA LEU A 53 17.91 2.42 11.65
C LEU A 53 17.42 2.39 13.11
N PHE A 54 17.34 1.20 13.73
CA PHE A 54 16.68 1.00 15.02
C PHE A 54 17.53 0.19 15.99
N PRO A 55 17.43 0.45 17.30
CA PRO A 55 18.13 -0.35 18.30
C PRO A 55 17.56 -1.77 18.38
N THR A 56 18.43 -2.75 18.63
CA THR A 56 18.12 -4.18 18.61
C THR A 56 16.92 -4.60 19.45
N ALA A 57 16.76 -4.00 20.64
CA ALA A 57 15.64 -4.27 21.54
C ALA A 57 14.26 -3.87 20.97
N THR A 58 14.23 -2.97 19.98
CA THR A 58 12.99 -2.45 19.38
C THR A 58 12.62 -3.11 18.06
N LEU A 59 13.48 -3.94 17.48
CA LEU A 59 13.26 -4.54 16.16
C LEU A 59 12.02 -5.43 16.11
N LEU A 60 11.84 -6.30 17.10
CA LEU A 60 10.70 -7.20 17.17
C LEU A 60 9.36 -6.46 17.34
N PRO A 61 9.20 -5.51 18.29
CA PRO A 61 7.96 -4.75 18.38
C PRO A 61 7.70 -3.87 17.15
N ILE A 62 8.74 -3.31 16.51
CA ILE A 62 8.60 -2.54 15.27
C ILE A 62 8.15 -3.44 14.11
N ALA A 63 8.78 -4.61 13.93
CA ALA A 63 8.41 -5.59 12.92
C ALA A 63 6.94 -5.99 13.04
N LEU A 64 6.49 -6.30 14.26
CA LEU A 64 5.09 -6.65 14.52
C LEU A 64 4.14 -5.48 14.25
N THR A 65 4.48 -4.28 14.76
CA THR A 65 3.64 -3.09 14.62
C THR A 65 3.48 -2.67 13.16
N LEU A 66 4.56 -2.62 12.39
CA LEU A 66 4.53 -2.28 10.96
C LEU A 66 3.64 -3.25 10.20
N SER A 67 3.80 -4.55 10.46
CA SER A 67 3.04 -5.58 9.76
C SER A 67 1.55 -5.56 10.12
N LEU A 68 1.21 -5.26 11.38
CA LEU A 68 -0.16 -5.06 11.82
C LEU A 68 -0.79 -3.80 11.22
N VAL A 69 -0.03 -2.71 11.12
CA VAL A 69 -0.49 -1.46 10.49
C VAL A 69 -0.83 -1.70 9.01
N GLU A 70 0.02 -2.42 8.28
CA GLU A 70 -0.23 -2.79 6.88
C GLU A 70 -1.48 -3.67 6.73
N LEU A 71 -1.65 -4.65 7.62
CA LEU A 71 -2.81 -5.54 7.62
C LEU A 71 -4.11 -4.76 7.87
N LEU A 72 -4.12 -3.92 8.91
CA LEU A 72 -5.28 -3.09 9.26
C LEU A 72 -5.61 -2.11 8.14
N LEU A 73 -4.59 -1.53 7.51
CA LEU A 73 -4.75 -0.64 6.37
C LEU A 73 -5.34 -1.38 5.15
N SER A 74 -4.88 -2.59 4.85
CA SER A 74 -5.44 -3.43 3.79
C SER A 74 -6.94 -3.67 4.02
N LEU A 75 -7.31 -4.12 5.22
CA LEU A 75 -8.71 -4.37 5.58
C LEU A 75 -9.54 -3.09 5.51
N TRP A 76 -8.97 -1.95 5.91
CA TRP A 76 -9.64 -0.66 5.82
C TRP A 76 -9.88 -0.24 4.37
N ILE A 77 -8.89 -0.40 3.49
CA ILE A 77 -9.04 -0.16 2.04
C ILE A 77 -10.10 -1.09 1.46
N PHE A 78 -10.11 -2.39 1.80
CA PHE A 78 -11.16 -3.32 1.34
C PHE A 78 -12.57 -2.98 1.85
N SER A 79 -12.69 -2.45 3.07
CA SER A 79 -13.99 -2.03 3.57
C SER A 79 -14.62 -0.90 2.74
N GLY A 80 -13.79 -0.08 2.08
CA GLY A 80 -14.22 1.13 1.38
C GLY A 80 -14.81 2.20 2.30
N ILE A 81 -14.73 2.03 3.62
CA ILE A 81 -15.22 3.00 4.59
C ILE A 81 -14.23 4.16 4.62
N LYS A 82 -14.68 5.38 4.32
CA LYS A 82 -13.82 6.56 4.31
C LYS A 82 -12.56 6.36 3.43
N LEU A 83 -12.76 5.85 2.20
CA LEU A 83 -11.69 5.48 1.27
C LEU A 83 -10.62 6.56 1.07
N THR A 84 -11.02 7.84 1.12
CA THR A 84 -10.08 8.97 1.05
C THR A 84 -9.04 8.94 2.18
N TYR A 85 -9.44 8.60 3.40
CA TYR A 85 -8.56 8.56 4.57
C TYR A 85 -7.68 7.30 4.56
N SER A 86 -8.24 6.15 4.16
CA SER A 86 -7.44 4.92 4.02
C SER A 86 -6.40 5.06 2.89
N ALA A 87 -6.77 5.68 1.77
CA ALA A 87 -5.85 5.97 0.67
C ALA A 87 -4.75 6.97 1.10
N LEU A 88 -5.09 8.01 1.86
CA LEU A 88 -4.11 8.94 2.42
C LEU A 88 -3.12 8.22 3.35
N THR A 89 -3.63 7.35 4.22
CA THR A 89 -2.79 6.55 5.13
C THR A 89 -1.84 5.65 4.36
N ALA A 90 -2.31 5.04 3.26
CA ALA A 90 -1.46 4.26 2.36
C ALA A 90 -0.37 5.09 1.68
N VAL A 91 -0.68 6.31 1.25
CA VAL A 91 0.33 7.23 0.70
C VAL A 91 1.40 7.53 1.74
N VAL A 92 1.00 7.92 2.96
CA VAL A 92 1.95 8.24 4.04
C VAL A 92 2.87 7.06 4.33
N LEU A 93 2.30 5.86 4.44
CA LEU A 93 3.07 4.65 4.74
C LEU A 93 4.05 4.28 3.61
N ASN A 94 3.63 4.34 2.34
CA ASN A 94 4.52 4.09 1.20
C ASN A 94 5.62 5.14 1.08
N VAL A 95 5.33 6.40 1.38
CA VAL A 95 6.34 7.47 1.39
C VAL A 95 7.41 7.18 2.44
N GLN A 96 7.02 6.68 3.62
CA GLN A 96 7.97 6.26 4.65
C GLN A 96 8.85 5.11 4.16
N PHE A 97 8.29 4.08 3.54
CA PHE A 97 9.07 2.98 2.97
C PHE A 97 10.00 3.44 1.85
N THR A 98 9.51 4.27 0.94
CA THR A 98 10.32 4.86 -0.13
C THR A 98 11.48 5.69 0.44
N ALA A 99 11.23 6.50 1.48
CA ALA A 99 12.27 7.29 2.12
C ALA A 99 13.35 6.41 2.76
N VAL A 100 12.95 5.37 3.50
CA VAL A 100 13.89 4.39 4.05
C VAL A 100 14.68 3.72 2.94
N ALA A 101 14.02 3.33 1.84
CA ALA A 101 14.67 2.68 0.71
C ALA A 101 15.72 3.57 0.02
N VAL A 102 15.40 4.84 -0.20
CA VAL A 102 16.33 5.82 -0.76
C VAL A 102 17.51 6.05 0.19
N ILE A 103 17.25 6.25 1.50
CA ILE A 103 18.30 6.47 2.50
C ILE A 103 19.24 5.26 2.57
N SER A 104 18.71 4.03 2.57
CA SER A 104 19.54 2.82 2.61
C SER A 104 20.43 2.68 1.37
N ASN A 105 19.91 2.96 0.18
CA ASN A 105 20.69 2.96 -1.06
C ASN A 105 21.77 4.06 -1.06
N LEU A 106 21.45 5.27 -0.57
CA LEU A 106 22.41 6.37 -0.46
C LEU A 106 23.53 6.10 0.56
N ARG A 107 23.23 5.33 1.62
CA ARG A 107 24.23 4.85 2.58
C ARG A 107 25.11 3.72 2.04
N GLY A 108 24.76 3.15 0.89
CA GLY A 108 25.45 2.01 0.30
C GLY A 108 25.28 0.72 1.12
N LEU A 109 24.16 0.59 1.86
CA LEU A 109 23.89 -0.63 2.63
C LEU A 109 23.57 -1.79 1.68
N GLU A 110 24.35 -2.87 1.77
CA GLU A 110 24.06 -4.11 1.07
C GLU A 110 22.94 -4.86 1.81
N ILE A 111 21.69 -4.55 1.45
CA ILE A 111 20.51 -5.18 2.03
C ILE A 111 20.08 -6.34 1.12
N PRO A 112 20.34 -7.60 1.51
CA PRO A 112 20.02 -8.77 0.67
C PRO A 112 18.51 -9.04 0.58
N ASN A 113 17.71 -8.50 1.52
CA ASN A 113 16.27 -8.64 1.53
C ASN A 113 15.60 -7.32 1.91
N CYS A 114 14.83 -6.72 0.99
CA CYS A 114 14.05 -5.51 1.28
C CYS A 114 12.95 -5.74 2.34
N GLY A 115 12.49 -6.99 2.51
CA GLY A 115 11.52 -7.38 3.53
C GLY A 115 10.05 -7.14 3.14
N CYS A 116 9.75 -6.64 1.93
CA CYS A 116 8.38 -6.35 1.51
C CYS A 116 7.45 -7.58 1.59
N PHE A 117 7.98 -8.78 1.33
CA PHE A 117 7.24 -10.05 1.44
C PHE A 117 7.76 -10.97 2.58
N GLY A 118 8.42 -10.37 3.58
CA GLY A 118 9.07 -11.11 4.66
C GLY A 118 10.27 -11.94 4.17
N VAL A 119 10.53 -13.06 4.84
CA VAL A 119 11.64 -13.99 4.48
C VAL A 119 11.28 -14.89 3.30
N LEU A 120 9.99 -15.06 3.02
CA LEU A 120 9.49 -15.99 2.00
C LEU A 120 9.92 -15.60 0.58
N TRP A 121 10.02 -14.30 0.29
CA TRP A 121 10.57 -13.79 -0.96
C TRP A 121 11.65 -12.74 -0.68
N ALA A 122 12.86 -13.22 -0.44
CA ALA A 122 14.03 -12.37 -0.32
C ALA A 122 14.34 -11.70 -1.67
N ARG A 123 14.23 -10.36 -1.70
CA ARG A 123 14.56 -9.52 -2.85
C ARG A 123 15.71 -8.59 -2.48
N PRO A 124 16.84 -8.61 -3.20
CA PRO A 124 17.93 -7.69 -2.92
C PRO A 124 17.47 -6.26 -3.15
N MET A 125 17.83 -5.39 -2.22
CA MET A 125 17.54 -3.98 -2.33
C MET A 125 18.43 -3.36 -3.40
N SER A 126 17.80 -2.74 -4.39
CA SER A 126 18.50 -2.07 -5.49
C SER A 126 17.79 -0.76 -5.85
N TRP A 127 18.40 0.04 -6.73
CA TRP A 127 17.73 1.18 -7.35
C TRP A 127 16.44 0.79 -8.09
N GLY A 128 16.33 -0.45 -8.58
CA GLY A 128 15.09 -0.99 -9.14
C GLY A 128 13.96 -1.05 -8.11
N THR A 129 14.26 -1.49 -6.88
CA THR A 129 13.30 -1.55 -5.76
C THR A 129 12.81 -0.15 -5.39
N VAL A 130 13.68 0.86 -5.43
CA VAL A 130 13.29 2.27 -5.17
C VAL A 130 12.28 2.75 -6.22
N VAL A 131 12.47 2.38 -7.50
CA VAL A 131 11.52 2.72 -8.56
C VAL A 131 10.19 2.00 -8.35
N GLU A 132 10.20 0.72 -7.98
CA GLU A 132 8.97 -0.04 -7.66
C GLU A 132 8.17 0.61 -6.52
N GLU A 133 8.84 0.99 -5.42
CA GLU A 133 8.23 1.70 -4.28
C GLU A 133 7.68 3.08 -4.69
N PHE A 134 8.39 3.80 -5.56
CA PHE A 134 7.93 5.08 -6.08
C PHE A 134 6.69 4.93 -6.97
N LEU A 135 6.66 3.89 -7.81
CA LEU A 135 5.50 3.56 -8.63
C LEU A 135 4.30 3.19 -7.74
N LEU A 136 4.50 2.36 -6.71
CA LEU A 136 3.43 1.99 -5.78
C LEU A 136 2.91 3.21 -5.01
N THR A 137 3.79 4.12 -4.60
CA THR A 137 3.43 5.41 -4.02
C THR A 137 2.57 6.23 -4.99
N ALA A 138 2.96 6.32 -6.26
CA ALA A 138 2.20 7.04 -7.28
C ALA A 138 0.78 6.44 -7.47
N VAL A 139 0.65 5.11 -7.49
CA VAL A 139 -0.66 4.44 -7.57
C VAL A 139 -1.52 4.76 -6.34
N CYS A 140 -0.94 4.80 -5.14
CA CYS A 140 -1.65 5.20 -3.92
C CYS A 140 -2.10 6.67 -3.97
N VAL A 141 -1.28 7.56 -4.53
CA VAL A 141 -1.64 8.97 -4.74
C VAL A 141 -2.79 9.10 -5.72
N ILE A 142 -2.78 8.34 -6.83
CA ILE A 142 -3.88 8.32 -7.80
C ILE A 142 -5.17 7.84 -7.13
N LEU A 143 -5.11 6.76 -6.34
CA LEU A 143 -6.26 6.27 -5.57
C LEU A 143 -6.79 7.37 -4.63
N PHE A 144 -5.91 8.07 -3.92
CA PHE A 144 -6.29 9.17 -3.05
C PHE A 144 -6.97 10.32 -3.79
N LEU A 145 -6.41 10.76 -4.92
CA LEU A 145 -6.98 11.84 -5.74
C LEU A 145 -8.35 11.47 -6.31
N LEU A 146 -8.51 10.23 -6.81
CA LEU A 146 -9.79 9.73 -7.28
C LEU A 146 -10.80 9.59 -6.13
N ALA A 147 -10.39 9.06 -4.98
CA ALA A 147 -11.24 8.93 -3.80
C ALA A 147 -11.67 10.30 -3.23
N ARG A 148 -10.84 11.35 -3.37
CA ARG A 148 -11.24 12.73 -3.04
C ARG A 148 -12.31 13.28 -3.96
N ARG A 149 -12.33 12.86 -5.22
CA ARG A 149 -13.33 13.30 -6.20
C ARG A 149 -14.70 12.66 -5.94
N PHE A 150 -14.72 11.47 -5.31
CA PHE A 150 -15.92 10.70 -4.97
C PHE A 150 -16.06 10.44 -3.46
N PRO A 151 -16.23 11.49 -2.62
CA PRO A 151 -16.21 11.36 -1.15
C PRO A 151 -17.41 10.59 -0.56
N GLY A 152 -18.41 10.22 -1.38
CA GLY A 152 -19.67 9.62 -0.95
C GLY A 152 -19.83 8.11 -1.18
N GLU A 153 -18.94 7.44 -1.90
CA GLU A 153 -19.10 6.00 -2.22
C GLU A 153 -18.70 5.12 -1.03
N ARG A 154 -19.58 5.07 -0.02
CA ARG A 154 -19.51 4.13 1.09
C ARG A 154 -19.74 2.71 0.58
N GLY A 155 -18.80 1.79 0.83
CA GLY A 155 -19.09 0.34 0.79
C GLY A 155 -19.27 -0.25 -0.60
N LEU A 156 -18.42 0.14 -1.55
CA LEU A 156 -18.47 -0.30 -2.95
C LEU A 156 -18.20 -1.82 -3.14
N LEU A 157 -17.58 -2.47 -2.16
CA LEU A 157 -17.35 -3.93 -2.10
C LEU A 157 -18.44 -4.69 -1.31
N ILE A 158 -19.25 -4.02 -0.49
CA ILE A 158 -20.32 -4.64 0.32
C ILE A 158 -21.69 -4.52 -0.38
N GLY A 159 -21.75 -4.03 -1.62
CA GLY A 159 -22.99 -3.97 -2.39
C GLY A 159 -24.06 -3.04 -1.78
N ARG A 160 -23.70 -2.17 -0.84
CA ARG A 160 -24.62 -1.16 -0.30
C ARG A 160 -24.69 0.01 -1.29
N ARG A 161 -25.51 -0.14 -2.33
CA ARG A 161 -26.10 1.03 -3.00
C ARG A 161 -27.00 1.70 -1.98
N ALA A 162 -26.70 2.94 -1.63
CA ALA A 162 -27.65 3.85 -0.98
C ALA A 162 -28.03 4.89 -2.02
#